data_AF-A0A494Z9A8-F1
#
_entry.id   AF-A0A494Z9A8-F1
#
_cell.length_a   1.000
_cell.length_b   1.000
_cell.length_c   1.000
_cell.angle_alpha   90.00
_cell.angle_beta   90.00
_cell.angle_gamma   90.00
#
_symmetry.space_group_name_H-M   'P 1'
#
loop_
_entity.id
_entity.type
_entity.pdbx_description
1 polymer ?
#
loop_
_entity_poly.entity_id
_entity_poly.type
_entity_poly.pdbx_seq_one_letter_code
_entity_poly.pdbx_strand_id
1 'polypeptide(L)'
;MRYSIGLDIGISSVGWAVINLDKERIEDLNSRVFDVAENPKNGSLLATPRREARSARRRIRRRRYRVGRVRDFIIKKGLLSEIQANQLYNWEEEDFDIWLIRVNGVERKLTDREFARILIHYAKNRGFKSNRKSETKAGEAGVLLQAVKENATLMEENNYRTVAEMLVLDEKFNGRKRNKGGDYSHVLARTDIELGFCQISVLICRNARQLVQNVYRQA
;
A
#
# COMPACT_ATOMS: atom_id res chain seq x y z
N MET A 1 1.84 35.30 54.67
CA MET A 1 1.01 35.99 53.67
C MET A 1 0.10 34.97 53.03
N ARG A 2 -1.20 35.04 53.32
CA ARG A 2 -2.22 34.27 52.61
C ARG A 2 -2.47 34.94 51.26
N TYR A 3 -2.54 34.15 50.19
CA TYR A 3 -2.79 34.67 48.85
C TYR A 3 -3.73 33.75 48.06
N SER A 4 -4.38 34.31 47.04
CA SER A 4 -5.14 33.59 46.02
C SER A 4 -4.51 33.84 44.64
N ILE A 5 -4.56 32.85 43.76
CA ILE A 5 -4.08 32.97 42.37
C ILE A 5 -5.27 32.79 41.42
N GLY A 6 -5.48 33.77 40.55
CA GLY A 6 -6.34 33.63 39.39
C GLY A 6 -5.50 33.22 38.18
N LEU A 7 -5.93 32.20 37.44
CA LEU A 7 -5.33 31.79 36.17
C LEU A 7 -6.39 31.85 35.07
N ASP A 8 -6.12 32.61 34.02
CA ASP A 8 -6.92 32.65 32.79
C ASP A 8 -6.16 31.93 31.68
N ILE A 9 -6.55 30.69 31.38
CA ILE A 9 -5.82 29.80 30.46
C ILE A 9 -6.51 29.80 29.10
N GLY A 10 -5.99 30.62 28.20
CA GLY A 10 -6.37 30.68 26.79
C GLY A 10 -5.54 29.77 25.88
N ILE A 11 -5.90 29.74 24.60
CA ILE A 11 -5.25 28.89 23.58
C ILE A 11 -3.81 29.36 23.24
N SER A 12 -3.54 30.66 23.39
CA SER A 12 -2.24 31.31 23.11
C SER A 12 -1.75 32.22 24.23
N SER A 13 -2.44 32.25 25.36
CA SER A 13 -2.06 33.09 26.50
C SER A 13 -2.45 32.47 27.82
N VAL A 14 -1.64 32.68 28.85
CA VAL A 14 -2.02 32.43 30.24
C VAL A 14 -1.89 33.72 31.02
N GLY A 15 -3.02 34.32 31.37
CA GLY A 15 -3.08 35.42 32.33
C GLY A 15 -2.97 34.89 33.76
N TRP A 16 -2.24 35.60 34.62
CA TRP A 16 -2.19 35.25 36.04
C TRP A 16 -2.17 36.50 36.92
N ALA A 17 -2.78 36.40 38.09
CA ALA A 17 -2.75 37.43 39.11
C ALA A 17 -2.66 36.80 40.51
N VAL A 18 -1.86 37.41 41.37
CA VAL A 18 -1.70 37.02 42.78
C VAL A 18 -2.33 38.08 43.66
N ILE A 19 -3.33 37.69 44.45
CA ILE A 19 -4.04 38.57 45.37
C ILE A 19 -3.64 38.22 46.80
N ASN A 20 -3.13 39.19 47.56
CA ASN A 20 -2.86 39.04 48.98
C ASN A 20 -4.17 39.20 49.78
N LEU A 21 -4.56 38.12 50.46
CA LEU A 21 -5.82 38.04 51.21
C LEU A 21 -5.72 38.71 52.59
N ASP A 22 -4.51 38.91 53.12
CA ASP A 22 -4.31 39.60 54.39
C ASP A 22 -4.36 41.13 54.24
N LYS A 23 -4.08 41.65 53.04
CA LYS A 23 -4.01 43.10 52.73
C LYS A 23 -5.05 43.57 51.70
N GLU A 24 -5.88 42.67 51.19
CA GLU A 24 -6.89 42.93 50.15
C GLU A 24 -6.34 43.70 48.93
N ARG A 25 -5.15 43.30 48.44
CA ARG A 25 -4.48 43.97 47.31
C ARG A 25 -3.89 42.98 46.31
N ILE A 26 -3.68 43.44 45.08
CA ILE A 26 -2.91 42.69 44.08
C ILE A 26 -1.42 42.83 44.41
N GLU A 27 -0.71 41.70 44.51
CA GLU A 27 0.74 41.68 44.71
C GLU A 27 1.48 41.68 43.37
N ASP A 28 0.97 40.93 42.39
CA ASP A 28 1.56 40.85 41.06
C ASP A 28 0.51 40.35 40.03
N LEU A 29 0.70 40.72 38.77
CA LEU A 29 -0.13 40.28 37.66
C LEU A 29 0.67 40.32 36.35
N ASN A 30 0.45 39.36 35.47
CA ASN A 30 1.06 39.35 34.13
C ASN A 30 0.26 38.47 33.16
N SER A 31 0.67 38.48 31.89
CA SER A 31 0.16 37.58 30.87
C SER A 31 1.32 36.95 30.10
N ARG A 32 1.34 35.62 30.04
CA ARG A 32 2.29 34.87 29.22
C ARG A 32 1.66 34.54 27.87
N VAL A 33 2.13 35.19 26.81
CA VAL A 33 1.73 34.87 25.42
C VAL A 33 2.69 33.83 24.84
N PHE A 34 2.16 32.85 24.10
CA PHE A 34 2.92 31.80 23.43
C PHE A 34 2.27 31.40 22.11
N ASP A 35 3.06 30.80 21.21
CA ASP A 35 2.56 30.31 19.94
C ASP A 35 1.61 29.13 20.14
N VAL A 36 0.46 29.17 19.45
CA VAL A 36 -0.50 28.07 19.45
C VAL A 36 0.16 26.80 18.93
N ALA A 37 -0.15 25.66 19.54
CA ALA A 37 0.37 24.35 19.14
C ALA A 37 -0.25 23.81 17.82
N GLU A 38 -0.63 24.70 16.92
CA GLU A 38 -1.26 24.44 15.63
C GLU A 38 -0.58 25.26 14.54
N ASN A 39 -0.61 24.77 13.30
CA ASN A 39 -0.12 25.54 12.18
C ASN A 39 -1.02 26.77 11.93
N PRO A 40 -0.48 28.00 11.95
CA PRO A 40 -1.28 29.23 11.82
C PRO A 40 -2.07 29.33 10.51
N LYS A 41 -1.64 28.61 9.46
CA LYS A 41 -2.26 28.66 8.13
C LYS A 41 -3.43 27.70 7.94
N ASN A 42 -3.51 26.61 8.70
CA ASN A 42 -4.46 25.53 8.41
C ASN A 42 -5.02 24.82 9.65
N GLY A 43 -4.73 25.28 10.87
CA GLY A 43 -5.25 24.70 12.12
C GLY A 43 -4.83 23.24 12.35
N SER A 44 -3.87 22.74 11.58
CA SER A 44 -3.43 21.35 11.73
C SER A 44 -2.45 21.24 12.89
N LEU A 45 -2.58 20.15 13.66
CA LEU A 45 -1.64 19.83 14.74
C LEU A 45 -0.20 19.84 14.20
N LEU A 46 0.72 20.51 14.91
CA LEU A 46 2.15 20.58 14.55
C LEU A 46 2.81 19.20 14.41
N ALA A 47 2.26 18.17 15.09
CA ALA A 47 2.76 16.80 15.02
C ALA A 47 2.37 16.05 13.73
N THR A 48 1.40 16.55 12.95
CA THR A 48 0.85 15.86 11.78
C THR A 48 1.90 15.61 10.69
N PRO A 49 2.68 16.61 10.23
CA PRO A 49 3.71 16.39 9.21
C PRO A 49 4.77 15.36 9.65
N ARG A 50 5.16 15.40 10.92
CA ARG A 50 6.10 14.43 11.51
C ARG A 50 5.52 13.01 11.49
N ARG A 51 4.24 12.85 11.82
CA ARG A 51 3.52 11.56 11.82
C ARG A 51 3.41 10.97 10.43
N GLU A 52 3.07 11.79 9.44
CA GLU A 52 2.92 11.39 8.04
C GLU A 52 4.25 10.95 7.44
N ALA A 53 5.30 11.76 7.61
CA ALA A 53 6.64 11.43 7.13
C ALA A 53 7.17 10.14 7.77
N ARG A 54 6.96 9.95 9.08
CA ARG A 54 7.31 8.70 9.78
C ARG A 54 6.56 7.50 9.20
N SER A 55 5.27 7.65 8.92
CA SER A 55 4.44 6.58 8.37
C SER A 55 4.88 6.21 6.96
N ALA A 56 5.23 7.19 6.13
CA ALA A 56 5.78 6.98 4.80
C ALA A 56 7.10 6.22 4.82
N ARG A 57 8.06 6.63 5.68
CA ARG A 57 9.35 5.92 5.84
C ARG A 57 9.15 4.47 6.25
N ARG A 58 8.27 4.20 7.22
CA ARG A 58 7.95 2.83 7.66
C ARG A 58 7.36 2.00 6.53
N ARG A 59 6.46 2.57 5.72
CA ARG A 59 5.84 1.89 4.57
C ARG A 59 6.87 1.51 3.52
N ILE A 60 7.75 2.44 3.15
CA ILE A 60 8.83 2.22 2.16
C ILE A 60 9.78 1.14 2.65
N ARG A 61 10.26 1.24 3.90
CA ARG A 61 11.15 0.24 4.52
C ARG A 61 10.54 -1.17 4.48
N ARG A 62 9.27 -1.31 4.88
CA ARG A 62 8.56 -2.60 4.88
C ARG A 62 8.32 -3.14 3.47
N ARG A 63 8.09 -2.28 2.47
CA ARG A 63 7.99 -2.69 1.06
C ARG A 63 9.32 -3.23 0.56
N ARG A 64 10.42 -2.51 0.80
CA ARG A 64 11.77 -2.94 0.43
C ARG A 64 12.11 -4.29 1.08
N TYR A 65 11.89 -4.42 2.38
CA TYR A 65 12.14 -5.66 3.11
C TYR A 65 11.34 -6.84 2.55
N ARG A 66 10.04 -6.65 2.28
CA ARG A 66 9.19 -7.72 1.71
C ARG A 66 9.67 -8.15 0.32
N VAL A 67 9.98 -7.20 -0.55
CA VAL A 67 10.48 -7.51 -1.91
C VAL A 67 11.84 -8.21 -1.85
N GLY A 68 12.73 -7.75 -0.97
CA GLY A 68 14.03 -8.40 -0.72
C GLY A 68 13.84 -9.86 -0.30
N ARG A 69 12.99 -10.14 0.69
CA ARG A 69 12.73 -11.51 1.13
C ARG A 69 12.18 -12.43 0.05
N VAL A 70 11.36 -11.91 -0.87
CA VAL A 70 10.85 -12.71 -2.00
C VAL A 70 11.97 -13.01 -2.98
N ARG A 71 12.85 -12.04 -3.25
CA ARG A 71 14.06 -12.25 -4.06
C ARG A 71 15.00 -13.27 -3.43
N ASP A 72 15.29 -13.15 -2.13
CA ASP A 72 16.16 -14.08 -1.40
C ASP A 72 15.57 -15.50 -1.41
N PHE A 73 14.25 -15.60 -1.29
CA PHE A 73 13.54 -16.88 -1.38
C PHE A 73 13.66 -17.52 -2.77
N ILE A 74 13.50 -16.74 -3.84
CA ILE A 74 13.68 -17.19 -5.24
C ILE A 74 15.08 -17.77 -5.44
N ILE A 75 16.12 -17.07 -4.98
CA ILE A 75 17.52 -17.52 -5.10
C ILE A 75 17.76 -18.77 -4.25
N LYS A 76 17.31 -18.78 -2.99
CA LYS A 76 17.47 -19.93 -2.09
C LYS A 76 16.79 -21.20 -2.61
N LYS A 77 15.71 -21.07 -3.36
CA LYS A 77 15.00 -22.20 -3.98
C LYS A 77 15.57 -22.62 -5.33
N GLY A 78 16.61 -21.95 -5.82
CA GLY A 78 17.25 -22.27 -7.09
C GLY A 78 16.41 -21.92 -8.31
N LEU A 79 15.35 -21.11 -8.16
CA LEU A 79 14.54 -20.67 -9.30
C LEU A 79 15.36 -19.71 -10.18
N LEU A 80 16.23 -18.89 -9.59
CA LEU A 80 17.22 -18.09 -10.30
C LEU A 80 18.55 -18.14 -9.56
N SER A 81 19.65 -18.05 -10.30
CA SER A 81 20.95 -17.74 -9.70
C SER A 81 21.01 -16.28 -9.25
N GLU A 82 22.01 -15.93 -8.43
CA GLU A 82 22.22 -14.54 -7.99
C GLU A 82 22.48 -13.59 -9.18
N ILE A 83 23.21 -14.07 -10.19
CA ILE A 83 23.50 -13.32 -11.43
C ILE A 83 22.20 -13.06 -12.20
N GLN A 84 21.40 -14.11 -12.44
CA GLN A 84 20.10 -13.98 -13.12
C GLN A 84 19.15 -13.05 -12.35
N ALA A 85 19.11 -13.15 -11.03
CA ALA A 85 18.29 -12.27 -10.20
C ALA A 85 18.74 -10.80 -10.30
N ASN A 86 20.04 -10.52 -10.41
CA ASN A 86 20.57 -9.17 -10.62
C ASN A 86 20.19 -8.60 -11.99
N GLN A 87 20.13 -9.45 -13.02
CA GLN A 87 19.80 -9.07 -14.40
C GLN A 87 18.30 -9.16 -14.73
N LEU A 88 17.45 -9.52 -13.76
CA LEU A 88 16.01 -9.78 -13.96
C LEU A 88 15.22 -8.61 -14.57
N TYR A 89 15.75 -7.38 -14.47
CA TYR A 89 15.12 -6.17 -15.01
C TYR A 89 15.84 -5.61 -16.24
N ASN A 90 16.93 -6.25 -16.68
CA ASN A 90 17.55 -5.93 -17.96
C ASN A 90 16.66 -6.53 -19.04
N TRP A 91 16.11 -5.69 -19.91
CA TRP A 91 15.17 -6.14 -20.94
C TRP A 91 15.87 -7.02 -21.98
N GLU A 92 15.31 -8.19 -22.25
CA GLU A 92 15.72 -9.13 -23.30
C GLU A 92 14.68 -9.14 -24.43
N GLU A 93 15.03 -9.53 -25.66
CA GLU A 93 14.09 -9.49 -26.81
C GLU A 93 12.89 -10.42 -26.60
N GLU A 94 13.08 -11.52 -25.87
CA GLU A 94 12.06 -12.50 -25.54
C GLU A 94 11.20 -12.11 -24.32
N ASP A 95 11.51 -10.98 -23.65
CA ASP A 95 10.75 -10.54 -22.49
C ASP A 95 9.37 -9.98 -22.90
N PHE A 96 8.33 -10.47 -22.22
CA PHE A 96 7.00 -9.88 -22.31
C PHE A 96 6.76 -8.84 -21.20
N ASP A 97 5.75 -7.99 -21.40
CA ASP A 97 5.25 -7.11 -20.35
C ASP A 97 4.65 -7.90 -19.17
N ILE A 98 4.77 -7.36 -17.96
CA ILE A 98 4.40 -8.05 -16.72
C ILE A 98 2.91 -8.42 -16.67
N TRP A 99 2.04 -7.64 -17.31
CA TRP A 99 0.61 -7.95 -17.34
C TRP A 99 0.32 -9.11 -18.28
N LEU A 100 0.99 -9.12 -19.44
CA LEU A 100 0.87 -10.21 -20.43
C LEU A 100 1.40 -11.54 -19.88
N ILE A 101 2.55 -11.54 -19.18
CA ILE A 101 3.07 -12.76 -18.54
C ILE A 101 2.08 -13.31 -17.51
N ARG A 102 1.36 -12.45 -16.77
CA ARG A 102 0.35 -12.88 -15.81
C ARG A 102 -0.87 -13.52 -16.46
N VAL A 103 -1.29 -13.02 -17.63
CA VAL A 103 -2.36 -13.65 -18.43
C VAL A 103 -1.87 -15.00 -18.95
N ASN A 104 -0.70 -15.02 -19.60
CA ASN A 104 -0.09 -16.23 -20.13
C ASN A 104 0.14 -17.30 -19.05
N GLY A 105 0.42 -16.90 -17.81
CA GLY A 105 0.68 -17.83 -16.69
C GLY A 105 -0.54 -18.64 -16.24
N VAL A 106 -1.74 -18.30 -16.71
CA VAL A 106 -2.97 -19.09 -16.49
C VAL A 106 -3.21 -20.07 -17.65
N GLU A 107 -2.54 -19.88 -18.79
CA GLU A 107 -2.78 -20.65 -20.01
C GLU A 107 -1.62 -21.58 -20.36
N ARG A 108 -0.39 -21.16 -20.09
CA ARG A 108 0.83 -21.91 -20.42
C ARG A 108 1.80 -21.97 -19.25
N LYS A 109 2.76 -22.90 -19.35
CA LYS A 109 3.91 -22.95 -18.46
C LYS A 109 4.77 -21.69 -18.67
N LEU A 110 5.17 -21.06 -17.56
CA LEU A 110 6.07 -19.91 -17.54
C LEU A 110 7.52 -20.35 -17.46
N THR A 111 8.42 -19.52 -17.97
CA THR A 111 9.86 -19.67 -17.69
C THR A 111 10.17 -19.25 -16.25
N ASP A 112 11.31 -19.67 -15.73
CA ASP A 112 11.73 -19.30 -14.38
C ASP A 112 11.91 -17.78 -14.22
N ARG A 113 12.42 -17.13 -15.28
CA ARG A 113 12.56 -15.67 -15.37
C ARG A 113 11.19 -14.97 -15.31
N GLU A 114 10.23 -15.42 -16.12
CA GLU A 114 8.86 -14.91 -16.13
C GLU A 114 8.19 -15.06 -14.75
N PHE A 115 8.31 -16.24 -14.15
CA PHE A 115 7.69 -16.53 -12.87
C PHE A 115 8.32 -15.71 -11.74
N ALA A 116 9.64 -15.54 -11.73
CA ALA A 116 10.33 -14.68 -10.77
C ALA A 116 9.89 -13.20 -10.89
N ARG A 117 9.74 -12.68 -12.12
CA ARG A 117 9.21 -11.32 -12.37
C ARG A 117 7.80 -11.18 -11.80
N ILE A 118 6.94 -12.17 -12.00
CA ILE A 118 5.57 -12.20 -11.45
C ILE A 118 5.58 -12.17 -9.92
N LEU A 119 6.35 -13.05 -9.26
CA LEU A 119 6.42 -13.13 -7.80
C LEU A 119 6.85 -11.80 -7.17
N ILE A 120 7.88 -11.16 -7.73
CA ILE A 120 8.34 -9.87 -7.24
C ILE A 120 7.32 -8.77 -7.52
N HIS A 121 6.64 -8.81 -8.68
CA HIS A 121 5.59 -7.87 -9.00
C HIS A 121 4.43 -7.95 -8.00
N TYR A 122 3.94 -9.15 -7.67
CA TYR A 122 2.92 -9.36 -6.64
C TYR A 122 3.37 -8.84 -5.27
N ALA A 123 4.61 -9.12 -4.86
CA ALA A 123 5.16 -8.61 -3.61
C ALA A 123 5.21 -7.06 -3.57
N LYS A 124 5.52 -6.45 -4.71
CA LYS A 124 5.65 -5.00 -4.87
C LYS A 124 4.29 -4.29 -4.95
N ASN A 125 3.29 -4.90 -5.57
CA ASN A 125 1.98 -4.33 -5.95
C ASN A 125 0.81 -5.25 -5.53
N ARG A 126 0.61 -5.41 -4.22
CA ARG A 126 -0.32 -6.37 -3.60
C ARG A 126 -1.75 -5.88 -3.34
N GLY A 127 -2.19 -4.82 -4.01
CA GLY A 127 -3.53 -4.26 -3.84
C GLY A 127 -3.86 -3.69 -2.45
N PHE A 128 -5.08 -3.17 -2.36
CA PHE A 128 -5.69 -2.66 -1.13
C PHE A 128 -6.29 -3.80 -0.31
N LYS A 129 -6.09 -3.78 1.01
CA LYS A 129 -6.75 -4.70 1.94
C LYS A 129 -7.43 -3.86 3.01
N SER A 130 -8.75 -3.96 3.10
CA SER A 130 -9.49 -3.31 4.18
C SER A 130 -9.07 -3.93 5.52
N ASN A 131 -8.68 -3.08 6.47
CA ASN A 131 -8.39 -3.47 7.85
C ASN A 131 -9.52 -3.05 8.81
N ARG A 132 -10.61 -2.45 8.30
CA ARG A 132 -11.74 -1.95 9.11
C ARG A 132 -12.97 -2.82 8.90
N LYS A 133 -13.77 -2.97 9.96
CA LYS A 133 -15.08 -3.64 9.93
C LYS A 133 -16.24 -2.71 9.56
N SER A 134 -16.05 -1.38 9.62
CA SER A 134 -17.07 -0.38 9.27
C SER A 134 -16.66 0.44 8.05
N GLU A 135 -17.62 0.69 7.16
CA GLU A 135 -17.44 1.53 5.97
C GLU A 135 -17.45 3.02 6.35
N THR A 136 -16.40 3.75 5.98
CA THR A 136 -16.42 5.22 6.03
C THR A 136 -16.91 5.71 4.67
N LYS A 137 -18.08 6.36 4.63
CA LYS A 137 -18.72 6.85 3.39
C LYS A 137 -18.15 8.19 2.86
N ALA A 138 -17.26 8.87 3.59
CA ALA A 138 -16.80 10.21 3.23
C ALA A 138 -15.27 10.34 3.13
N GLY A 139 -14.81 11.13 2.15
CA GLY A 139 -13.40 11.48 1.89
C GLY A 139 -12.69 10.59 0.86
N GLU A 140 -11.38 10.77 0.70
CA GLU A 140 -10.53 10.01 -0.26
C GLU A 140 -10.63 8.48 -0.07
N ALA A 141 -10.86 8.02 1.16
CA ALA A 141 -11.08 6.61 1.46
C ALA A 141 -12.36 6.07 0.81
N GLY A 142 -13.40 6.90 0.67
CA GLY A 142 -14.64 6.54 -0.02
C GLY A 142 -14.41 6.36 -1.52
N VAL A 143 -13.69 7.29 -2.16
CA VAL A 143 -13.34 7.21 -3.60
C VAL A 143 -12.52 5.94 -3.88
N LEU A 144 -11.55 5.61 -3.01
CA LEU A 144 -10.77 4.39 -3.14
C LEU A 144 -11.64 3.13 -3.01
N LEU A 145 -12.54 3.08 -2.02
CA LEU A 145 -13.42 1.92 -1.81
C LEU A 145 -14.41 1.76 -2.97
N GLN A 146 -14.93 2.87 -3.48
CA GLN A 146 -15.82 2.90 -4.62
C GLN A 146 -15.13 2.35 -5.87
N ALA A 147 -13.92 2.82 -6.18
CA ALA A 147 -13.14 2.30 -7.31
C ALA A 147 -12.82 0.80 -7.18
N VAL A 148 -12.56 0.31 -5.95
CA VAL A 148 -12.37 -1.13 -5.71
C VAL A 148 -13.65 -1.91 -5.99
N LYS A 149 -14.81 -1.42 -5.56
CA LYS A 149 -16.11 -2.06 -5.83
C LYS A 149 -16.42 -2.07 -7.33
N GLU A 150 -16.22 -0.94 -8.02
CA GLU A 150 -16.44 -0.82 -9.47
C GLU A 150 -15.55 -1.75 -10.28
N ASN A 151 -14.28 -1.91 -9.90
CA ASN A 151 -13.40 -2.84 -10.59
C ASN A 151 -13.76 -4.30 -10.30
N ALA A 152 -14.32 -4.60 -9.12
CA ALA A 152 -14.82 -5.93 -8.81
C ALA A 152 -16.08 -6.27 -9.63
N THR A 153 -17.04 -5.33 -9.75
CA THR A 153 -18.23 -5.52 -10.59
C THR A 153 -17.85 -5.65 -12.06
N LEU A 154 -16.90 -4.85 -12.55
CA LEU A 154 -16.39 -4.96 -13.93
C LEU A 154 -15.79 -6.34 -14.22
N MET A 155 -15.09 -6.93 -13.24
CA MET A 155 -14.58 -8.30 -13.37
C MET A 155 -15.68 -9.34 -13.51
N GLU A 156 -16.77 -9.19 -12.74
CA GLU A 156 -17.92 -10.10 -12.76
C GLU A 156 -18.74 -9.94 -14.04
N GLU A 157 -19.04 -8.71 -14.45
CA GLU A 157 -19.85 -8.40 -15.64
C GLU A 157 -19.20 -8.89 -16.95
N ASN A 158 -17.89 -8.66 -17.10
CA ASN A 158 -17.13 -9.08 -18.28
C ASN A 158 -16.51 -10.48 -18.14
N ASN A 159 -16.78 -11.19 -17.04
CA ASN A 159 -16.34 -12.56 -16.76
C ASN A 159 -14.82 -12.78 -16.92
N TYR A 160 -14.00 -11.84 -16.43
CA TYR A 160 -12.54 -11.95 -16.49
C TYR A 160 -12.02 -12.96 -15.45
N ARG A 161 -11.13 -13.87 -15.86
CA ARG A 161 -10.57 -14.91 -14.99
C ARG A 161 -9.61 -14.33 -13.96
N THR A 162 -8.86 -13.30 -14.36
CA THR A 162 -7.90 -12.61 -13.49
C THR A 162 -7.92 -11.10 -13.67
N VAL A 163 -7.44 -10.39 -12.63
CA VAL A 163 -7.16 -8.96 -12.69
C VAL A 163 -6.20 -8.58 -13.83
N ALA A 164 -5.23 -9.45 -14.17
CA ALA A 164 -4.29 -9.15 -15.24
C ALA A 164 -4.97 -9.16 -16.61
N GLU A 165 -5.90 -10.09 -16.81
CA GLU A 165 -6.70 -10.21 -18.03
C GLU A 165 -7.60 -8.98 -18.21
N MET A 166 -8.32 -8.58 -17.16
CA MET A 166 -9.10 -7.32 -17.17
C MET A 166 -8.22 -6.12 -17.55
N LEU A 167 -7.05 -5.97 -16.93
CA LEU A 167 -6.16 -4.84 -17.21
C LEU A 167 -5.58 -4.82 -18.62
N VAL A 168 -5.56 -5.96 -19.32
CA VAL A 168 -5.02 -6.10 -20.68
C VAL A 168 -6.12 -5.93 -21.73
N LEU A 169 -7.30 -6.48 -21.49
CA LEU A 169 -8.38 -6.57 -22.48
C LEU A 169 -9.39 -5.42 -22.39
N ASP A 170 -9.66 -4.90 -21.19
CA ASP A 170 -10.72 -3.92 -20.98
C ASP A 170 -10.30 -2.52 -21.46
N GLU A 171 -11.18 -1.86 -22.20
CA GLU A 171 -10.95 -0.53 -22.77
C GLU A 171 -10.63 0.52 -21.70
N LYS A 172 -11.20 0.38 -20.49
CA LYS A 172 -10.96 1.29 -19.35
C LYS A 172 -9.48 1.41 -19.02
N PHE A 173 -8.70 0.34 -19.21
CA PHE A 173 -7.28 0.28 -18.88
C PHE A 173 -6.37 0.39 -20.11
N ASN A 174 -6.94 0.65 -21.29
CA ASN A 174 -6.16 0.84 -22.49
C ASN A 174 -5.23 2.06 -22.35
N GLY A 175 -3.98 1.91 -22.79
CA GLY A 175 -2.90 2.89 -22.60
C GLY A 175 -2.38 3.05 -21.16
N ARG A 176 -3.22 2.96 -20.11
CA ARG A 176 -2.80 3.17 -18.71
C ARG A 176 -3.28 2.06 -17.78
N LYS A 177 -2.32 1.34 -17.20
CA LYS A 177 -2.59 0.26 -16.21
C LYS A 177 -2.32 0.67 -14.75
N ARG A 178 -1.88 1.90 -14.48
CA ARG A 178 -1.55 2.40 -13.13
C ARG A 178 -2.08 3.82 -12.89
N ASN A 179 -2.48 4.09 -11.64
CA ASN A 179 -2.92 5.40 -11.20
C ASN A 179 -1.85 6.48 -11.38
N LYS A 180 -2.28 7.70 -11.70
CA LYS A 180 -1.46 8.93 -11.75
C LYS A 180 -2.19 10.08 -11.06
N GLY A 181 -1.45 11.04 -10.50
CA GLY A 181 -2.00 12.36 -10.11
C GLY A 181 -3.18 12.34 -9.13
N GLY A 182 -3.16 11.46 -8.11
CA GLY A 182 -4.25 11.38 -7.11
C GLY A 182 -5.46 10.57 -7.54
N ASP A 183 -5.44 9.99 -8.74
CA ASP A 183 -6.49 9.10 -9.24
C ASP A 183 -6.51 7.75 -8.50
N TYR A 184 -7.70 7.24 -8.22
CA TYR A 184 -7.94 5.96 -7.56
C TYR A 184 -8.66 4.92 -8.44
N SER A 185 -8.97 5.25 -9.70
CA SER A 185 -9.74 4.42 -10.63
C SER A 185 -9.17 3.01 -10.86
N HIS A 186 -7.84 2.81 -10.84
CA HIS A 186 -7.22 1.48 -11.06
C HIS A 186 -6.77 0.83 -9.74
N VAL A 187 -7.35 1.20 -8.60
CA VAL A 187 -7.12 0.47 -7.34
C VAL A 187 -7.86 -0.86 -7.38
N LEU A 188 -7.16 -1.91 -6.99
CA LEU A 188 -7.63 -3.29 -7.03
C LEU A 188 -7.60 -3.88 -5.61
N ALA A 189 -8.56 -4.74 -5.30
CA ALA A 189 -8.56 -5.45 -4.03
C ALA A 189 -7.39 -6.46 -3.99
N ARG A 190 -6.85 -6.68 -2.79
CA ARG A 190 -5.82 -7.70 -2.59
C ARG A 190 -6.34 -9.10 -2.88
N THR A 191 -7.59 -9.38 -2.53
CA THR A 191 -8.24 -10.68 -2.74
C THR A 191 -8.19 -11.09 -4.21
N ASP A 192 -8.52 -10.17 -5.12
CA ASP A 192 -8.63 -10.47 -6.55
C ASP A 192 -7.23 -10.67 -7.16
N ILE A 193 -6.25 -9.92 -6.66
CA ILE A 193 -4.84 -10.10 -7.01
C ILE A 193 -4.33 -11.46 -6.51
N GLU A 194 -4.66 -11.84 -5.27
CA GLU A 194 -4.29 -13.13 -4.68
C GLU A 194 -4.95 -14.31 -5.41
N LEU A 195 -6.20 -14.16 -5.84
CA LEU A 195 -6.92 -15.16 -6.63
C LEU A 195 -6.20 -15.44 -7.96
N GLY A 196 -5.80 -14.39 -8.70
CA GLY A 196 -5.02 -14.55 -9.92
C GLY A 196 -3.66 -15.22 -9.68
N PHE A 197 -3.00 -14.94 -8.55
CA PHE A 197 -1.77 -15.64 -8.18
C PHE A 197 -2.01 -17.14 -7.90
N CYS A 198 -3.12 -17.46 -7.23
CA CYS A 198 -3.52 -18.83 -6.94
C CYS A 198 -3.73 -19.63 -8.23
N GLN A 199 -4.42 -19.05 -9.23
CA GLN A 199 -4.66 -19.70 -10.52
C GLN A 199 -3.35 -20.06 -11.24
N ILE A 200 -2.40 -19.12 -11.32
CA ILE A 200 -1.06 -19.37 -11.89
C ILE A 200 -0.36 -20.50 -11.13
N SER A 201 -0.41 -20.47 -9.80
CA SER A 201 0.24 -21.48 -8.95
C SER A 201 -0.35 -22.88 -9.15
N VAL A 202 -1.66 -22.99 -9.32
CA VAL A 202 -2.35 -24.27 -9.59
C VAL A 202 -1.89 -24.85 -10.92
N LEU A 203 -1.78 -24.04 -11.97
CA LEU A 203 -1.30 -24.51 -13.28
C LEU A 203 0.14 -25.03 -13.20
N ILE A 204 1.02 -24.33 -12.49
CA ILE A 204 2.40 -24.75 -12.27
C ILE A 204 2.45 -26.12 -11.58
N CYS A 205 1.66 -26.30 -10.51
CA CYS A 205 1.58 -27.58 -9.79
C CYS A 205 1.05 -28.72 -10.68
N ARG A 206 0.03 -28.47 -11.51
CA ARG A 206 -0.51 -29.47 -12.45
C ARG A 206 0.55 -29.89 -13.47
N ASN A 207 1.25 -28.93 -14.06
CA ASN A 207 2.31 -29.21 -15.04
C ASN A 207 3.49 -29.97 -14.41
N ALA A 208 3.88 -29.63 -13.18
CA ALA A 208 4.92 -30.36 -12.47
C ALA A 208 4.51 -31.82 -12.21
N ARG A 209 3.26 -32.07 -11.81
CA ARG A 209 2.74 -33.42 -11.58
C ARG A 209 2.71 -34.26 -12.87
N GLN A 210 2.29 -33.66 -13.98
CA GLN A 210 2.25 -34.33 -15.29
C GLN A 210 3.66 -34.72 -15.76
N LEU A 211 4.66 -33.84 -15.58
CA LEU A 211 6.05 -34.14 -15.92
C LEU A 211 6.58 -35.34 -15.13
N VAL A 212 6.33 -35.37 -13.82
CA VAL A 212 6.73 -36.49 -12.96
C VAL A 212 6.06 -37.79 -13.42
N GLN A 213 4.75 -37.77 -13.70
CA GLN A 213 4.02 -38.95 -14.18
C GLN A 213 4.51 -39.44 -15.55
N ASN A 214 4.89 -38.54 -16.45
CA ASN A 214 5.41 -38.89 -17.76
C ASN A 214 6.81 -39.54 -17.66
N VAL A 215 7.67 -39.05 -16.76
CA VAL A 215 8.97 -39.69 -16.46
C VAL A 215 8.77 -41.11 -15.93
N TYR A 216 7.81 -41.33 -15.02
CA TYR A 216 7.50 -42.66 -14.49
C TYR A 216 6.81 -43.61 -15.48
N ARG A 217 6.24 -43.13 -16.59
CA ARG A 217 5.68 -43.98 -17.66
C ARG A 217 6.71 -44.38 -18.72
N GLN A 218 7.83 -43.67 -18.79
CA GLN A 218 8.90 -43.93 -19.74
C GLN A 218 10.06 -44.72 -19.13
N ALA A 219 10.03 -44.99 -17.82
CA ALA A 219 10.91 -45.88 -17.09
C ALA A 219 10.21 -47.23 -16.84
#